data_AF-A0A9E5UZG9-F1
#
_entry.id   AF-A0A9E5UZG9-F1
#
_cell.length_a   1.000
_cell.length_b   1.000
_cell.length_c   1.000
_cell.angle_alpha   90.00
_cell.angle_beta   90.00
_cell.angle_gamma   90.00
#
_symmetry.space_group_name_H-M   'P 1'
#
loop_
_entity.id
_entity.type
_entity.pdbx_description
1 polymer ?
#
loop_
_entity_poly.entity_id
_entity_poly.type
_entity_poly.pdbx_seq_one_letter_code
_entity_poly.pdbx_strand_id
1 'polypeptide(L)'
;MTIQAWTFLISRNQSIDYKTVVAPDFISKAKIRSLLTKATEEDFTKGERITVREVKGSEVGNLTIVFRSVKARNKDIGEQGDEVLKDPFGREIYWVEGLVFQKDLHEVQHKVGEVHLEQVHRELQEKYSEFWYEDRLSISHAIDLLETTSESNNEFSVLDPLVIARKLQLPEEQRRKNYSSSKPVRRKKMFRGIWIVIISLLLIGISGIWLNSQPTSICMHTTQVLPIEFKDMSEQGELQRGNESSSADDLAKSPEAQSPAPTSQTSSNPANPSPSSPEVLLGVEGLTQLRKEHETASIWISGSLTVDESFADQIREEIKEQTEKQTIDRTEITISLDVKDSSKLNIKNHPIDFAIALLENQKEKITSGKLDATIVEPILPEQSSCKLRNS
;
A
#
# COMPACT_ATOMS: atom_id res chain seq x y z
N MET A 1 -9.36 28.67 33.53
CA MET A 1 -10.52 27.83 33.15
C MET A 1 -10.01 26.62 32.39
N THR A 2 -10.71 25.48 32.39
CA THR A 2 -10.35 24.32 31.55
C THR A 2 -11.11 24.38 30.22
N ILE A 3 -10.49 23.87 29.16
CA ILE A 3 -11.15 23.68 27.86
C ILE A 3 -11.01 22.22 27.44
N GLN A 4 -12.11 21.63 27.00
CA GLN A 4 -12.11 20.26 26.50
C GLN A 4 -11.60 20.19 25.07
N ALA A 5 -10.73 19.22 24.82
CA ALA A 5 -10.17 18.92 23.52
C ALA A 5 -10.09 17.40 23.30
N TRP A 6 -9.95 16.97 22.04
CA TRP A 6 -9.74 15.57 21.70
C TRP A 6 -8.50 15.45 20.83
N THR A 7 -7.61 14.52 21.17
CA THR A 7 -6.40 14.26 20.38
C THR A 7 -6.74 13.60 19.05
N PHE A 8 -5.95 13.84 18.03
CA PHE A 8 -6.05 13.09 16.78
C PHE A 8 -4.68 12.90 16.14
N LEU A 9 -4.59 11.88 15.31
CA LEU A 9 -3.39 11.52 14.56
C LEU A 9 -3.77 11.13 13.14
N ILE A 10 -3.09 11.73 12.17
CA ILE A 10 -3.08 11.30 10.77
C ILE A 10 -1.65 10.91 10.44
N SER A 11 -1.48 9.71 9.95
CA SER A 11 -0.18 9.21 9.51
C SER A 11 -0.41 8.03 8.56
N ARG A 12 0.67 7.40 8.14
CA ARG A 12 0.71 6.21 7.32
C ARG A 12 1.73 5.22 7.90
N ASN A 13 1.71 3.99 7.43
CA ASN A 13 2.75 3.01 7.76
C ASN A 13 3.31 2.39 6.47
N GLN A 14 3.99 1.25 6.58
CA GLN A 14 4.60 0.59 5.43
C GLN A 14 3.57 0.04 4.43
N SER A 15 2.38 -0.36 4.89
CA SER A 15 1.36 -1.04 4.08
C SER A 15 0.14 -0.17 3.77
N ILE A 16 -0.11 0.87 4.56
CA ILE A 16 -1.31 1.71 4.50
C ILE A 16 -0.92 3.16 4.26
N ASP A 17 -1.64 3.81 3.34
CA ASP A 17 -1.48 5.23 3.03
C ASP A 17 -2.02 6.16 4.15
N TYR A 18 -1.89 7.47 3.99
CA TYR A 18 -2.30 8.46 4.98
C TYR A 18 -3.78 8.32 5.34
N LYS A 19 -4.03 8.01 6.62
CA LYS A 19 -5.37 7.92 7.18
C LYS A 19 -5.39 8.43 8.61
N THR A 20 -6.59 8.70 9.11
CA THR A 20 -6.81 9.06 10.51
C THR A 20 -6.64 7.85 11.42
N VAL A 21 -5.46 7.75 12.05
CA VAL A 21 -5.06 6.70 12.98
C VAL A 21 -5.83 6.82 14.29
N VAL A 22 -5.77 8.00 14.91
CA VAL A 22 -6.51 8.33 16.14
C VAL A 22 -7.53 9.40 15.80
N ALA A 23 -8.80 9.14 16.15
CA ALA A 23 -9.89 10.07 15.90
C ALA A 23 -10.71 10.30 17.18
N PRO A 24 -11.23 11.52 17.41
CA PRO A 24 -12.22 11.78 18.46
C PRO A 24 -13.38 10.80 18.40
N ASP A 25 -13.88 10.40 19.56
CA ASP A 25 -14.98 9.43 19.67
C ASP A 25 -16.24 9.87 18.93
N PHE A 26 -16.59 11.15 18.99
CA PHE A 26 -17.74 11.71 18.27
C PHE A 26 -17.55 11.67 16.74
N ILE A 27 -16.34 11.91 16.22
CA ILE A 27 -16.01 11.78 14.79
C ILE A 27 -16.08 10.30 14.36
N SER A 28 -15.57 9.40 15.21
CA SER A 28 -15.60 7.96 14.96
C SER A 28 -17.03 7.41 14.94
N LYS A 29 -17.87 7.81 15.92
CA LYS A 29 -19.29 7.42 16.01
C LYS A 29 -20.08 7.87 14.77
N ALA A 30 -19.80 9.08 14.28
CA ALA A 30 -20.41 9.62 13.06
C ALA A 30 -19.80 9.07 11.76
N LYS A 31 -18.77 8.21 11.82
CA LYS A 31 -18.10 7.59 10.65
C LYS A 31 -17.52 8.60 9.64
N ILE A 32 -17.09 9.76 10.13
CA ILE A 32 -16.54 10.86 9.32
C ILE A 32 -15.04 11.06 9.57
N ARG A 33 -14.28 9.98 9.86
CA ARG A 33 -12.83 10.06 10.13
C ARG A 33 -12.05 10.79 9.04
N SER A 34 -12.38 10.55 7.77
CA SER A 34 -11.75 11.20 6.61
C SER A 34 -11.90 12.73 6.59
N LEU A 35 -12.79 13.30 7.41
CA LEU A 35 -12.87 14.75 7.63
C LEU A 35 -11.55 15.33 8.12
N LEU A 36 -10.85 14.62 9.02
CA LEU A 36 -9.60 15.10 9.59
C LEU A 36 -8.51 15.14 8.52
N THR A 37 -8.37 14.09 7.71
CA THR A 37 -7.42 14.08 6.57
C THR A 37 -7.67 15.23 5.60
N LYS A 38 -8.94 15.50 5.26
CA LYS A 38 -9.29 16.63 4.38
C LYS A 38 -9.01 17.99 5.01
N ALA A 39 -9.21 18.12 6.32
CA ALA A 39 -8.97 19.38 7.02
C ALA A 39 -7.47 19.73 7.06
N THR A 40 -6.59 18.74 7.04
CA THR A 40 -5.13 18.91 7.15
C THR A 40 -4.36 18.75 5.83
N GLU A 41 -5.05 18.49 4.71
CA GLU A 41 -4.41 18.08 3.43
C GLU A 41 -3.44 19.13 2.85
N GLU A 42 -3.73 20.41 3.07
CA GLU A 42 -2.98 21.53 2.48
C GLU A 42 -1.61 21.79 3.13
N ASP A 43 -1.25 21.07 4.20
CA ASP A 43 -0.16 21.51 5.09
C ASP A 43 0.84 20.43 5.49
N PHE A 44 0.83 19.26 4.83
CA PHE A 44 1.78 18.18 5.15
C PHE A 44 3.25 18.61 5.05
N THR A 45 3.57 19.64 4.25
CA THR A 45 4.95 20.02 3.92
C THR A 45 5.46 21.32 4.57
N LYS A 46 4.63 22.08 5.30
CA LYS A 46 5.06 23.38 5.88
C LYS A 46 5.53 23.29 7.32
N GLY A 47 6.38 22.30 7.61
CA GLY A 47 7.18 22.24 8.84
C GLY A 47 6.40 22.24 10.15
N GLU A 48 7.13 22.46 11.25
CA GLU A 48 6.68 22.30 12.65
C GLU A 48 5.77 23.45 13.14
N ARG A 49 5.19 24.25 12.24
CA ARG A 49 4.32 25.37 12.64
C ARG A 49 2.97 24.85 13.12
N ILE A 50 2.41 25.54 14.11
CA ILE A 50 1.05 25.26 14.57
C ILE A 50 0.08 25.90 13.58
N THR A 51 -0.77 25.07 13.01
CA THR A 51 -1.80 25.45 12.06
C THR A 51 -3.17 25.31 12.69
N VAL A 52 -4.07 26.24 12.37
CA VAL A 52 -5.44 26.23 12.86
C VAL A 52 -6.42 26.34 11.71
N ARG A 53 -7.46 25.49 11.73
CA ARG A 53 -8.52 25.49 10.72
C ARG A 53 -9.88 25.29 11.35
N GLU A 54 -10.84 26.12 10.96
CA GLU A 54 -12.26 25.89 11.25
C GLU A 54 -12.88 24.92 10.24
N VAL A 55 -13.73 24.02 10.72
CA VAL A 55 -14.54 23.13 9.90
C VAL A 55 -16.01 23.44 10.14
N LYS A 56 -16.73 23.80 9.08
CA LYS A 56 -18.14 24.24 9.15
C LYS A 56 -19.05 23.26 8.44
N GLY A 57 -20.24 23.04 8.99
CA GLY A 57 -21.30 22.24 8.35
C GLY A 57 -21.12 20.72 8.46
N SER A 58 -20.19 20.23 9.29
CA SER A 58 -20.02 18.80 9.57
C SER A 58 -21.24 18.20 10.27
N GLU A 59 -21.39 16.86 10.19
CA GLU A 59 -22.46 16.11 10.85
C GLU A 59 -22.39 16.21 12.38
N VAL A 60 -21.21 16.49 12.93
CA VAL A 60 -20.96 16.64 14.38
C VAL A 60 -20.89 18.10 14.84
N GLY A 61 -21.35 19.04 14.02
CA GLY A 61 -21.31 20.47 14.31
C GLY A 61 -20.06 21.17 13.78
N ASN A 62 -19.86 22.43 14.17
CA ASN A 62 -18.66 23.16 13.82
C ASN A 62 -17.49 22.72 14.71
N LEU A 63 -16.31 22.63 14.11
CA LEU A 63 -15.09 22.21 14.81
C LEU A 63 -13.98 23.22 14.56
N THR A 64 -13.10 23.38 15.55
CA THR A 64 -11.79 24.00 15.35
C THR A 64 -10.73 22.93 15.50
N ILE A 65 -9.80 22.86 14.56
CA ILE A 65 -8.71 21.89 14.54
C ILE A 65 -7.40 22.66 14.65
N VAL A 66 -6.61 22.35 15.68
CA VAL A 66 -5.27 22.90 15.91
C VAL A 66 -4.28 21.76 15.73
N PHE A 67 -3.32 21.89 14.83
CA PHE A 67 -2.43 20.77 14.47
C PHE A 67 -1.05 21.24 14.02
N ARG A 68 -0.10 20.32 13.96
CA ARG A 68 1.21 20.52 13.33
C ARG A 68 1.61 19.28 12.54
N SER A 69 2.49 19.46 11.56
CA SER A 69 3.11 18.36 10.81
C SER A 69 4.54 18.17 11.29
N VAL A 70 4.88 16.96 11.73
CA VAL A 70 6.25 16.57 12.13
C VAL A 70 6.68 15.33 11.36
N LYS A 71 7.98 15.12 11.17
CA LYS A 71 8.48 13.88 10.57
C LYS A 71 8.35 12.75 11.58
N ALA A 72 7.76 11.63 11.19
CA ALA A 72 7.70 10.43 12.03
C ALA A 72 9.09 9.80 12.12
N ARG A 73 9.47 9.33 13.31
CA ARG A 73 10.80 8.78 13.61
C ARG A 73 10.72 7.44 14.32
N ASN A 74 11.83 6.70 14.35
CA ASN A 74 11.91 5.39 15.02
C ASN A 74 11.44 5.43 16.48
N LYS A 75 11.82 6.46 17.24
CA LYS A 75 11.36 6.63 18.63
C LYS A 75 9.84 6.72 18.78
N ASP A 76 9.14 7.18 17.74
CA ASP A 76 7.70 7.37 17.78
C ASP A 76 6.94 6.04 17.63
N ILE A 77 7.61 5.00 17.13
CA ILE A 77 7.09 3.61 17.08
C ILE A 77 7.69 2.73 18.19
N GLY A 78 8.48 3.31 19.11
CA GLY A 78 9.14 2.58 20.20
C GLY A 78 10.45 1.91 19.81
N GLU A 79 10.99 2.20 18.62
CA GLU A 79 12.31 1.73 18.19
C GLU A 79 13.42 2.67 18.68
N GLN A 80 14.66 2.17 18.69
CA GLN A 80 15.83 2.99 19.04
C GLN A 80 16.25 3.88 17.86
N GLY A 81 16.81 5.05 18.19
CA GLY A 81 17.30 6.01 17.20
C GLY A 81 16.33 7.15 16.89
N ASP A 82 16.80 8.12 16.12
CA ASP A 82 16.05 9.33 15.73
C ASP A 82 15.92 9.44 14.20
N GLU A 83 16.08 8.31 13.50
CA GLU A 83 15.95 8.25 12.04
C GLU A 83 14.50 8.50 11.63
N VAL A 84 14.33 9.19 10.50
CA VAL A 84 13.01 9.47 9.91
C VAL A 84 12.47 8.19 9.28
N LEU A 85 11.25 7.82 9.66
CA LEU A 85 10.54 6.69 9.09
C LEU A 85 10.27 6.95 7.60
N LYS A 86 10.44 5.90 6.82
CA LYS A 86 10.22 5.92 5.38
C LYS A 86 9.22 4.86 4.97
N ASP A 87 8.45 5.16 3.93
CA ASP A 87 7.60 4.16 3.29
C ASP A 87 8.42 3.21 2.41
N PRO A 88 7.82 2.16 1.80
CA PRO A 88 8.54 1.23 0.94
C PRO A 88 9.21 1.87 -0.29
N PHE A 89 8.80 3.08 -0.66
CA PHE A 89 9.38 3.85 -1.76
C PHE A 89 10.47 4.81 -1.29
N GLY A 90 10.83 4.78 0.00
CA GLY A 90 11.85 5.64 0.59
C GLY A 90 11.39 7.08 0.88
N ARG A 91 10.10 7.38 0.73
CA ARG A 91 9.54 8.70 1.07
C ARG A 91 9.44 8.86 2.57
N GLU A 92 9.76 10.05 3.06
CA GLU A 92 9.60 10.39 4.47
C GLU A 92 8.13 10.34 4.87
N ILE A 93 7.85 9.72 6.02
CA ILE A 93 6.51 9.66 6.58
C ILE A 93 6.33 10.84 7.53
N TYR A 94 5.25 11.58 7.30
CA TYR A 94 4.81 12.66 8.17
C TYR A 94 3.78 12.16 9.17
N TRP A 95 3.84 12.76 10.34
CA TRP A 95 2.94 12.58 11.44
C TRP A 95 2.22 13.91 11.63
N VAL A 96 0.91 13.93 11.40
CA VAL A 96 0.07 15.10 11.65
C VAL A 96 -0.74 14.85 12.91
N GLU A 97 -0.39 15.59 13.95
CA GLU A 97 -1.03 15.52 15.26
C GLU A 97 -1.71 16.82 15.60
N GLY A 98 -2.74 16.70 16.44
CA GLY A 98 -3.38 17.89 16.95
C GLY A 98 -4.53 17.62 17.88
N LEU A 99 -5.29 18.68 18.08
CA LEU A 99 -6.43 18.78 18.96
C LEU A 99 -7.65 19.23 18.17
N VAL A 100 -8.78 18.58 18.43
CA VAL A 100 -10.10 18.97 17.91
C VAL A 100 -10.92 19.58 19.04
N PHE A 101 -11.58 20.70 18.75
CA PHE A 101 -12.45 21.43 19.66
C PHE A 101 -13.84 21.56 19.06
N GLN A 102 -14.88 21.40 19.89
CA GLN A 102 -16.27 21.72 19.53
C GLN A 102 -16.61 23.18 19.90
N LYS A 103 -15.72 24.10 19.54
CA LYS A 103 -15.77 25.54 19.87
C LYS A 103 -15.23 26.35 18.69
N ASP A 104 -15.58 27.63 18.65
CA ASP A 104 -15.12 28.55 17.60
C ASP A 104 -13.64 28.95 17.82
N LEU A 105 -12.98 29.36 16.74
CA LEU A 105 -11.55 29.68 16.73
C LEU A 105 -11.13 30.68 17.81
N HIS A 106 -11.91 31.74 17.99
CA HIS A 106 -11.63 32.81 18.94
C HIS A 106 -11.62 32.33 20.40
N GLU A 107 -12.32 31.24 20.73
CA GLU A 107 -12.30 30.66 22.08
C GLU A 107 -11.06 29.80 22.34
N VAL A 108 -10.42 29.30 21.29
CA VAL A 108 -9.39 28.26 21.34
C VAL A 108 -7.98 28.84 21.14
N GLN A 109 -7.81 29.78 20.21
CA GLN A 109 -6.49 30.17 19.70
C GLN A 109 -5.51 30.67 20.78
N HIS A 110 -6.00 31.31 21.84
CA HIS A 110 -5.16 31.83 22.93
C HIS A 110 -4.92 30.83 24.05
N LYS A 111 -5.52 29.63 23.98
CA LYS A 111 -5.45 28.61 25.03
C LYS A 111 -4.57 27.43 24.66
N VAL A 112 -4.22 27.30 23.39
CA VAL A 112 -3.40 26.20 22.88
C VAL A 112 -2.00 26.74 22.57
N GLY A 113 -1.01 25.88 22.69
CA GLY A 113 0.39 26.23 22.46
C GLY A 113 1.24 24.98 22.35
N GLU A 114 2.54 25.17 22.13
CA GLU A 114 3.47 24.09 21.85
C GLU A 114 3.50 23.02 22.94
N VAL A 115 3.47 23.44 24.21
CA VAL A 115 3.45 22.52 25.36
C VAL A 115 2.28 21.53 25.32
N HIS A 116 1.13 21.95 24.79
CA HIS A 116 -0.02 21.08 24.63
C HIS A 116 0.20 20.08 23.50
N LEU A 117 0.76 20.51 22.36
CA LEU A 117 1.04 19.61 21.24
C LEU A 117 2.16 18.61 21.57
N GLU A 118 3.16 19.00 22.37
CA GLU A 118 4.14 18.06 22.91
C GLU A 118 3.52 17.02 23.85
N GLN A 119 2.53 17.41 24.65
CA GLN A 119 1.79 16.47 25.48
C GLN A 119 1.00 15.49 24.61
N VAL A 120 0.31 16.00 23.59
CA VAL A 120 -0.43 15.21 22.60
C VAL A 120 0.50 14.23 21.88
N HIS A 121 1.69 14.68 21.48
CA HIS A 121 2.70 13.84 20.83
C HIS A 121 3.04 12.62 21.67
N ARG A 122 3.37 12.83 22.95
CA ARG A 122 3.68 11.74 23.89
C ARG A 122 2.51 10.78 24.08
N GLU A 123 1.28 11.30 24.16
CA GLU A 123 0.08 10.47 24.31
C GLU A 123 -0.18 9.60 23.06
N LEU A 124 0.13 10.12 21.88
CA LEU A 124 -0.14 9.46 20.61
C LEU A 124 0.92 8.43 20.20
N GLN A 125 2.13 8.43 20.80
CA GLN A 125 3.22 7.48 20.51
C GLN A 125 2.81 6.02 20.63
N GLU A 126 2.18 5.63 21.75
CA GLU A 126 1.71 4.25 21.91
C GLU A 126 0.71 3.86 20.82
N LYS A 127 -0.22 4.78 20.48
CA LYS A 127 -1.25 4.53 19.47
C LYS A 127 -0.70 4.50 18.05
N TYR A 128 0.36 5.25 17.79
CA TYR A 128 1.05 5.18 16.51
C TYR A 128 1.85 3.89 16.38
N SER A 129 2.54 3.44 17.43
CA SER A 129 3.24 2.15 17.44
C SER A 129 2.26 0.98 17.19
N GLU A 130 1.11 0.95 17.89
CA GLU A 130 0.04 -0.04 17.62
C GLU A 130 -0.41 0.00 16.15
N PHE A 131 -0.61 1.20 15.59
CA PHE A 131 -0.99 1.35 14.19
C PHE A 131 0.11 0.89 13.23
N TRP A 132 1.36 1.17 13.54
CA TRP A 132 2.50 0.85 12.69
C TRP A 132 2.65 -0.65 12.48
N TYR A 133 2.52 -1.45 13.55
CA TYR A 133 2.71 -2.91 13.48
C TYR A 133 1.41 -3.70 13.28
N GLU A 134 0.26 -3.20 13.74
CA GLU A 134 -1.00 -3.97 13.76
C GLU A 134 -2.10 -3.36 12.89
N ASP A 135 -1.82 -2.29 12.14
CA ASP A 135 -2.81 -1.52 11.36
C ASP A 135 -4.00 -0.98 12.19
N ARG A 136 -3.85 -0.98 13.52
CA ARG A 136 -4.94 -0.71 14.46
C ARG A 136 -5.32 0.76 14.49
N LEU A 137 -6.61 1.02 14.31
CA LEU A 137 -7.19 2.34 14.44
C LEU A 137 -7.71 2.57 15.85
N SER A 138 -7.43 3.75 16.40
CA SER A 138 -7.75 4.11 17.78
C SER A 138 -8.76 5.25 17.86
N ILE A 139 -9.36 5.40 19.04
CA ILE A 139 -10.33 6.45 19.38
C ILE A 139 -9.74 7.26 20.54
N SER A 140 -9.85 8.59 20.48
CA SER A 140 -9.50 9.47 21.59
C SER A 140 -10.74 9.93 22.36
N HIS A 141 -10.52 10.27 23.62
CA HIS A 141 -11.53 10.81 24.52
C HIS A 141 -11.24 12.27 24.83
N ALA A 142 -12.22 12.95 25.44
CA ALA A 142 -12.05 14.32 25.87
C ALA A 142 -10.94 14.41 26.92
N ILE A 143 -10.03 15.35 26.74
CA ILE A 143 -9.02 15.76 27.71
C ILE A 143 -9.28 17.21 28.12
N ASP A 144 -9.03 17.52 29.39
CA ASP A 144 -9.08 18.89 29.89
C ASP A 144 -7.72 19.54 29.72
N LEU A 145 -7.64 20.59 28.90
CA LEU A 145 -6.45 21.41 28.76
C LEU A 145 -6.44 22.49 29.84
N LEU A 146 -5.32 22.58 30.55
CA LEU A 146 -5.05 23.65 31.50
C LEU A 146 -4.60 24.90 30.72
N GLU A 147 -5.21 26.05 30.99
CA GLU A 147 -4.76 27.30 30.41
C GLU A 147 -3.28 27.55 30.74
N THR A 148 -2.47 27.73 29.69
CA THR A 148 -1.09 28.15 29.87
C THR A 148 -1.09 29.65 30.18
N THR A 149 -0.51 30.03 31.31
CA THR A 149 -0.37 31.44 31.72
C THR A 149 0.76 32.16 30.98
N SER A 150 1.48 31.46 30.10
CA SER A 150 2.60 32.04 29.37
C SER A 150 2.09 32.82 28.16
N GLU A 151 2.43 34.10 28.09
CA GLU A 151 2.24 34.99 26.94
C GLU A 151 3.15 34.59 25.77
N SER A 152 3.19 33.30 25.42
CA SER A 152 3.92 32.84 24.25
C SER A 152 3.21 33.40 23.02
N ASN A 153 3.90 34.29 22.29
CA ASN A 153 3.54 34.73 20.95
C ASN A 153 3.58 33.52 19.98
N ASN A 154 2.62 32.61 20.13
CA ASN A 154 2.48 31.47 19.23
C ASN A 154 2.03 32.02 17.88
N GLU A 155 2.94 32.01 16.91
CA GLU A 155 2.64 32.37 15.53
C GLU A 155 1.84 31.24 14.89
N PHE A 156 0.51 31.33 14.96
CA PHE A 156 -0.38 30.37 14.32
C PHE A 156 -0.49 30.66 12.81
N SER A 157 -0.44 29.61 12.00
CA SER A 157 -0.90 29.67 10.62
C SER A 157 -2.41 29.40 10.58
N VAL A 158 -3.22 30.44 10.35
CA VAL A 158 -4.67 30.27 10.24
C VAL A 158 -5.03 29.98 8.79
N LEU A 159 -5.64 28.83 8.53
CA LEU A 159 -6.12 28.42 7.21
C LEU A 159 -7.56 28.85 6.96
N ASP A 160 -7.92 28.93 5.67
CA ASP A 160 -9.30 29.16 5.25
C ASP A 160 -10.24 28.07 5.80
N PRO A 161 -11.44 28.45 6.31
CA PRO A 161 -12.39 27.49 6.84
C PRO A 161 -12.77 26.41 5.82
N LEU A 162 -12.73 25.14 6.25
CA LEU A 162 -13.23 24.03 5.45
C LEU A 162 -14.75 23.96 5.58
N VAL A 163 -15.46 24.36 4.52
CA VAL A 163 -16.92 24.25 4.45
C VAL A 163 -17.29 22.90 3.86
N ILE A 164 -17.84 22.02 4.71
CA ILE A 164 -18.45 20.78 4.24
C ILE A 164 -19.79 21.14 3.61
N ALA A 165 -19.78 21.29 2.30
CA ALA A 165 -21.01 21.33 1.53
C ALA A 165 -21.74 20.01 1.85
N ARG A 166 -22.77 20.09 2.69
CA ARG A 166 -23.76 19.02 2.76
C ARG A 166 -24.16 18.83 1.32
N LYS A 167 -23.85 17.66 0.73
CA LYS A 167 -24.55 17.22 -0.46
C LYS A 167 -25.99 17.37 -0.07
N LEU A 168 -26.64 18.45 -0.52
CA LEU A 168 -28.07 18.64 -0.45
C LEU A 168 -28.57 17.31 -0.96
N GLN A 169 -29.12 16.51 -0.05
CA GLN A 169 -29.73 15.27 -0.43
C GLN A 169 -30.83 15.72 -1.37
N LEU A 170 -30.53 15.69 -2.66
CA LEU A 170 -31.48 16.01 -3.71
C LEU A 170 -32.71 15.19 -3.35
N PRO A 171 -33.90 15.82 -3.21
CA PRO A 171 -35.08 15.16 -2.69
C PRO A 171 -35.22 13.77 -3.30
N GLU A 172 -35.28 12.76 -2.44
CA GLU A 172 -35.26 11.35 -2.82
C GLU A 172 -36.37 11.01 -3.86
N GLU A 173 -37.38 11.88 -3.94
CA GLU A 173 -38.43 11.90 -4.97
C GLU A 173 -37.92 11.89 -6.41
N GLN A 174 -36.75 12.48 -6.71
CA GLN A 174 -36.20 12.48 -8.06
C GLN A 174 -35.42 11.20 -8.39
N ARG A 175 -34.99 10.44 -7.36
CA ARG A 175 -34.28 9.16 -7.55
C ARG A 175 -35.22 8.00 -7.85
N ARG A 176 -36.51 8.10 -7.50
CA ARG A 176 -37.51 7.06 -7.80
C ARG A 176 -37.99 7.01 -9.25
N LYS A 177 -37.81 8.07 -10.05
CA LYS A 177 -38.32 8.10 -11.43
C LYS A 177 -37.45 7.39 -12.48
N ASN A 178 -36.23 6.98 -12.14
CA ASN A 178 -35.30 6.34 -13.10
C ASN A 178 -35.05 4.84 -12.87
N TYR A 179 -35.70 4.19 -11.90
CA TYR A 179 -35.69 2.73 -11.79
C TYR A 179 -37.02 2.15 -12.28
N SER A 180 -37.20 2.22 -13.59
CA SER A 180 -38.20 1.41 -14.28
C SER A 180 -37.72 -0.04 -14.32
N SER A 181 -38.48 -0.92 -13.65
CA SER A 181 -38.68 -2.31 -14.07
C SER A 181 -37.44 -3.22 -14.17
N SER A 182 -36.95 -3.71 -13.02
CA SER A 182 -36.39 -5.08 -12.96
C SER A 182 -37.20 -5.94 -11.99
N LYS A 183 -37.62 -7.10 -12.49
CA LYS A 183 -38.62 -7.97 -11.87
C LYS A 183 -38.14 -8.52 -10.52
N PRO A 184 -39.04 -8.71 -9.53
CA PRO A 184 -38.68 -9.24 -8.23
C PRO A 184 -38.25 -10.71 -8.33
N VAL A 185 -36.97 -10.98 -8.05
CA VAL A 185 -36.47 -12.35 -7.86
C VAL A 185 -37.02 -12.88 -6.54
N ARG A 186 -37.91 -13.86 -6.66
CA ARG A 186 -38.62 -14.55 -5.58
C ARG A 186 -37.63 -15.39 -4.74
N ARG A 187 -36.98 -14.79 -3.75
CA ARG A 187 -36.10 -15.49 -2.80
C ARG A 187 -36.92 -16.45 -1.92
N LYS A 188 -36.66 -17.75 -2.04
CA LYS A 188 -37.23 -18.82 -1.21
C LYS A 188 -36.81 -18.63 0.25
N LYS A 189 -37.80 -18.52 1.15
CA LYS A 189 -37.64 -18.60 2.60
C LYS A 189 -37.41 -20.06 3.01
N MET A 190 -36.17 -20.54 2.95
CA MET A 190 -35.74 -21.71 3.73
C MET A 190 -34.32 -21.45 4.24
N PHE A 191 -33.98 -22.03 5.38
CA PHE A 191 -32.64 -22.05 6.00
C PHE A 191 -32.22 -20.89 6.93
N ARG A 192 -33.14 -20.32 7.72
CA ARG A 192 -32.73 -19.48 8.87
C ARG A 192 -32.25 -20.27 10.10
N GLY A 193 -32.65 -21.53 10.27
CA GLY A 193 -32.28 -22.33 11.46
C GLY A 193 -30.85 -22.89 11.42
N ILE A 194 -30.37 -23.32 10.25
CA ILE A 194 -29.07 -24.02 10.12
C ILE A 194 -27.88 -23.05 10.23
N TRP A 195 -28.03 -21.79 9.78
CA TRP A 195 -26.97 -20.79 9.87
C TRP A 195 -26.61 -20.38 11.31
N ILE A 196 -27.57 -20.44 12.25
CA ILE A 196 -27.33 -20.05 13.65
C ILE A 196 -26.40 -21.05 14.33
N VAL A 197 -26.55 -22.36 14.06
CA VAL A 197 -25.70 -23.41 14.67
C VAL A 197 -24.26 -23.34 14.14
N ILE A 198 -24.07 -23.04 12.85
CA ILE A 198 -22.75 -22.91 12.24
C ILE A 198 -22.00 -21.68 12.78
N ILE A 199 -22.69 -20.54 12.93
CA ILE A 199 -22.09 -19.33 13.51
C ILE A 199 -21.69 -19.56 14.98
N SER A 200 -22.53 -20.23 15.78
CA SER A 200 -22.20 -20.51 17.17
C SER A 200 -20.99 -21.43 17.34
N LEU A 201 -20.80 -22.43 16.47
CA LEU A 201 -19.62 -23.29 16.51
C LEU A 201 -18.33 -22.56 16.10
N LEU A 202 -18.40 -21.64 15.13
CA LEU A 202 -17.24 -20.83 14.72
C LEU A 202 -16.81 -19.84 15.81
N LEU A 203 -17.74 -19.25 16.55
CA LEU A 203 -17.42 -18.30 17.63
C LEU A 203 -16.73 -18.96 18.84
N ILE A 204 -17.02 -20.23 19.12
CA ILE A 204 -16.38 -20.98 20.21
C ILE A 204 -14.96 -21.43 19.81
N GLY A 205 -14.71 -21.70 18.53
CA GLY A 205 -13.37 -22.05 18.04
C GLY A 205 -12.38 -20.87 18.01
N ILE A 206 -12.86 -19.66 17.72
CA ILE A 206 -12.00 -18.48 17.53
C ILE A 206 -11.58 -17.84 18.86
N SER A 207 -12.35 -18.02 19.94
CA SER A 207 -12.07 -17.41 21.24
C SER A 207 -10.88 -18.03 22.00
N GLY A 208 -10.38 -19.19 21.57
CA GLY A 208 -9.22 -19.85 22.20
C GLY A 208 -7.84 -19.43 21.68
N ILE A 209 -7.75 -18.68 20.57
CA ILE A 209 -6.46 -18.48 19.86
C ILE A 209 -5.88 -17.06 20.03
N TRP A 210 -6.62 -16.11 20.59
CA TRP A 210 -6.28 -14.68 20.49
C TRP A 210 -5.50 -14.07 21.67
N LEU A 211 -4.90 -14.86 22.57
CA LEU A 211 -4.31 -14.36 23.82
C LEU A 211 -2.78 -14.34 23.88
N ASN A 212 -2.04 -14.48 22.75
CA ASN A 212 -0.57 -14.45 22.82
C ASN A 212 0.20 -13.93 21.59
N SER A 213 -0.42 -13.17 20.70
CA SER A 213 0.30 -12.59 19.56
C SER A 213 1.00 -11.29 19.98
N GLN A 214 2.30 -11.37 20.29
CA GLN A 214 3.17 -10.20 20.29
C GLN A 214 3.52 -9.81 18.83
N PRO A 215 3.76 -8.53 18.55
CA PRO A 215 4.21 -8.09 17.23
C PRO A 215 5.58 -8.69 16.92
N THR A 216 5.62 -9.66 16.02
CA THR A 216 6.87 -10.21 15.50
C THR A 216 7.44 -9.25 14.48
N SER A 217 8.65 -8.71 14.71
CA SER A 217 9.38 -7.98 13.69
C SER A 217 9.56 -8.86 12.46
N ILE A 218 8.99 -8.45 11.33
CA ILE A 218 9.14 -9.18 10.07
C ILE A 218 10.51 -8.83 9.51
N CYS A 219 11.47 -9.73 9.63
CA CYS A 219 12.72 -9.59 8.92
C CYS A 219 12.48 -9.82 7.43
N MET A 220 12.99 -8.93 6.58
CA MET A 220 12.97 -9.09 5.13
C MET A 220 14.37 -9.52 4.69
N HIS A 221 14.45 -10.41 3.71
CA HIS A 221 15.71 -10.71 3.03
C HIS A 221 15.53 -10.60 1.52
N THR A 222 16.57 -10.11 0.86
CA THR A 222 16.62 -10.07 -0.60
C THR A 222 17.17 -11.39 -1.09
N THR A 223 16.31 -12.22 -1.69
CA THR A 223 16.64 -13.62 -1.99
C THR A 223 17.39 -13.74 -3.32
N GLN A 224 17.00 -12.98 -4.35
CA GLN A 224 17.50 -13.20 -5.70
C GLN A 224 17.27 -12.01 -6.65
N VAL A 225 18.19 -11.86 -7.62
CA VAL A 225 18.00 -11.06 -8.83
C VAL A 225 17.84 -12.03 -10.00
N LEU A 226 16.68 -11.98 -10.67
CA LEU A 226 16.38 -12.84 -11.81
C LEU A 226 16.33 -12.04 -13.11
N PRO A 227 17.13 -12.40 -14.13
CA PRO A 227 17.10 -11.73 -15.42
C PRO A 227 15.89 -12.21 -16.24
N ILE A 228 15.25 -11.26 -16.90
CA ILE A 228 14.08 -11.44 -17.76
C ILE A 228 14.44 -10.85 -19.12
N GLU A 229 14.39 -11.67 -20.17
CA GLU A 229 14.78 -11.27 -21.52
C GLU A 229 13.53 -11.12 -22.40
N PHE A 230 13.46 -9.97 -23.08
CA PHE A 230 12.48 -9.71 -24.13
C PHE A 230 13.20 -9.89 -25.46
N LYS A 231 12.86 -10.97 -26.17
CA LYS A 231 13.36 -11.24 -27.51
C LYS A 231 12.44 -10.64 -28.55
N ASP A 232 13.02 -10.31 -29.70
CA ASP A 232 12.30 -9.75 -30.83
C ASP A 232 11.20 -10.71 -31.29
N MET A 233 9.95 -10.29 -31.11
CA MET A 233 8.79 -11.08 -31.50
C MET A 233 8.66 -11.21 -33.02
N SER A 234 9.36 -10.37 -33.81
CA SER A 234 9.39 -10.50 -35.26
C SER A 234 10.06 -11.80 -35.73
N GLU A 235 10.98 -12.36 -34.95
CA GLU A 235 11.68 -13.61 -35.29
C GLU A 235 10.87 -14.88 -34.96
N GLN A 236 9.92 -14.82 -34.02
CA GLN A 236 9.13 -16.00 -33.62
C GLN A 236 8.06 -16.39 -34.65
N GLY A 237 7.65 -15.47 -35.53
CA GLY A 237 6.66 -15.71 -36.57
C GLY A 237 7.13 -16.63 -37.71
N GLU A 238 8.43 -16.77 -37.94
CA GLU A 238 8.96 -17.64 -39.02
C GLU A 238 9.14 -19.10 -38.58
N LEU A 239 9.35 -19.37 -37.29
CA LEU A 239 9.59 -20.73 -36.79
C LEU A 239 8.32 -21.59 -36.70
N GLN A 240 7.13 -20.98 -36.59
CA GLN A 240 5.87 -21.75 -36.58
C GLN A 240 5.31 -22.06 -37.98
N ARG A 241 5.76 -21.40 -39.04
CA ARG A 241 5.30 -21.69 -40.42
C ARG A 241 6.00 -22.88 -41.09
N GLY A 242 7.09 -23.38 -40.51
CA GLY A 242 7.89 -24.46 -41.11
C GLY A 242 7.45 -25.90 -40.78
N ASN A 243 6.51 -26.10 -39.85
CA ASN A 243 6.21 -27.44 -39.30
C ASN A 243 4.82 -28.02 -39.63
N GLU A 244 4.03 -27.39 -40.51
CA GLU A 244 2.69 -27.90 -40.90
C GLU A 244 2.63 -28.61 -42.26
N SER A 245 3.76 -29.06 -42.84
CA SER A 245 3.71 -29.93 -44.02
C SER A 245 4.65 -31.14 -43.91
N SER A 246 4.23 -32.19 -43.19
CA SER A 246 4.62 -33.56 -43.54
C SER A 246 3.85 -34.62 -42.73
N SER A 247 3.45 -35.68 -43.45
CA SER A 247 2.98 -37.00 -42.99
C SER A 247 1.54 -37.14 -42.51
N ALA A 248 0.67 -37.37 -43.50
CA ALA A 248 -0.26 -38.49 -43.43
C ALA A 248 0.51 -39.80 -43.67
N ASP A 249 -0.09 -40.91 -43.20
CA ASP A 249 0.31 -42.31 -43.36
C ASP A 249 1.46 -42.80 -42.45
N ASP A 250 1.11 -43.54 -41.38
CA ASP A 250 1.28 -44.99 -41.44
C ASP A 250 0.59 -45.76 -40.32
N LEU A 251 0.09 -46.93 -40.72
CA LEU A 251 -0.79 -47.84 -40.01
C LEU A 251 0.03 -48.96 -39.33
N ALA A 252 -0.43 -49.37 -38.15
CA ALA A 252 -0.24 -50.68 -37.52
C ALA A 252 1.18 -51.10 -37.04
N LYS A 253 1.30 -51.51 -35.77
CA LYS A 253 1.28 -52.94 -35.32
C LYS A 253 1.86 -53.07 -33.89
N SER A 254 1.04 -53.52 -32.95
CA SER A 254 1.44 -54.20 -31.70
C SER A 254 1.82 -55.66 -32.04
N PRO A 255 2.62 -56.46 -31.27
CA PRO A 255 2.44 -56.65 -29.83
C PRO A 255 3.69 -57.06 -28.99
N GLU A 256 3.41 -57.34 -27.71
CA GLU A 256 4.04 -58.32 -26.82
C GLU A 256 5.30 -57.98 -25.97
N ALA A 257 5.01 -57.79 -24.67
CA ALA A 257 5.62 -58.35 -23.47
C ALA A 257 7.00 -59.05 -23.54
N GLN A 258 7.91 -58.61 -22.65
CA GLN A 258 8.71 -59.49 -21.79
C GLN A 258 9.38 -58.72 -20.64
N SER A 259 9.12 -59.18 -19.42
CA SER A 259 9.93 -59.07 -18.19
C SER A 259 10.57 -60.47 -18.00
N PRO A 260 11.75 -60.71 -17.37
CA PRO A 260 12.19 -60.09 -16.11
C PRO A 260 13.73 -59.93 -15.91
N ALA A 261 14.13 -59.28 -14.81
CA ALA A 261 15.09 -59.77 -13.79
C ALA A 261 15.80 -58.61 -13.04
N PRO A 262 16.13 -58.79 -11.74
CA PRO A 262 16.71 -57.74 -10.89
C PRO A 262 18.23 -57.75 -10.94
N THR A 263 18.88 -56.59 -10.96
CA THR A 263 20.34 -56.50 -10.82
C THR A 263 20.74 -55.27 -10.00
N SER A 264 21.26 -55.57 -8.82
CA SER A 264 22.40 -54.95 -8.14
C SER A 264 22.39 -53.45 -7.88
N GLN A 265 22.15 -53.13 -6.61
CA GLN A 265 22.55 -51.90 -5.94
C GLN A 265 24.04 -51.63 -6.12
N THR A 266 24.38 -50.50 -6.74
CA THR A 266 25.70 -49.87 -6.62
C THR A 266 25.49 -48.48 -6.02
N SER A 267 25.85 -48.36 -4.74
CA SER A 267 25.92 -47.10 -4.01
C SER A 267 26.94 -46.19 -4.68
N SER A 268 26.47 -45.10 -5.28
CA SER A 268 27.31 -43.97 -5.71
C SER A 268 26.84 -42.72 -4.98
N ASN A 269 27.79 -42.04 -4.34
CA ASN A 269 27.62 -40.78 -3.65
C ASN A 269 26.89 -39.76 -4.54
N PRO A 270 25.88 -39.02 -4.04
CA PRO A 270 25.33 -37.90 -4.77
C PRO A 270 26.38 -36.77 -4.73
N ALA A 271 27.09 -36.60 -5.85
CA ALA A 271 27.78 -35.36 -6.12
C ALA A 271 26.75 -34.23 -6.07
N ASN A 272 27.03 -33.18 -5.30
CA ASN A 272 26.22 -31.97 -5.27
C ASN A 272 25.91 -31.54 -6.72
N PRO A 273 24.64 -31.45 -7.14
CA PRO A 273 24.32 -30.99 -8.47
C PRO A 273 24.90 -29.58 -8.62
N SER A 274 25.70 -29.39 -9.67
CA SER A 274 26.17 -28.05 -10.04
C SER A 274 24.95 -27.14 -10.18
N PRO A 275 25.00 -25.90 -9.68
CA PRO A 275 23.87 -24.98 -9.77
C PRO A 275 23.48 -24.85 -11.25
N SER A 276 22.26 -25.33 -11.56
CA SER A 276 21.67 -25.17 -12.88
C SER A 276 21.70 -23.68 -13.24
N SER A 277 22.14 -23.36 -14.45
CA SER A 277 22.14 -21.99 -14.95
C SER A 277 20.77 -21.35 -14.71
N PRO A 278 20.73 -20.08 -14.28
CA PRO A 278 19.48 -19.42 -13.94
C PRO A 278 18.50 -19.49 -15.11
N GLU A 279 17.29 -19.92 -14.82
CA GLU A 279 16.21 -19.99 -15.80
C GLU A 279 15.91 -18.58 -16.31
N VAL A 280 16.04 -18.36 -17.61
CA VAL A 280 15.76 -17.06 -18.24
C VAL A 280 14.28 -17.00 -18.53
N LEU A 281 13.59 -16.09 -17.84
CA LEU A 281 12.17 -15.83 -18.05
C LEU A 281 11.96 -15.00 -19.33
N LEU A 282 10.95 -15.36 -20.12
CA LEU A 282 10.67 -14.71 -21.40
C LEU A 282 9.45 -13.80 -21.30
N GLY A 283 9.67 -12.51 -21.57
CA GLY A 283 8.60 -11.53 -21.77
C GLY A 283 7.67 -11.32 -20.56
N VAL A 284 6.41 -10.96 -20.87
CA VAL A 284 5.37 -10.66 -19.86
C VAL A 284 4.85 -11.92 -19.18
N GLU A 285 4.83 -13.04 -19.90
CA GLU A 285 4.51 -14.35 -19.33
C GLU A 285 5.49 -14.72 -18.22
N GLY A 286 6.78 -14.45 -18.43
CA GLY A 286 7.83 -14.65 -17.42
C GLY A 286 7.58 -13.85 -16.14
N LEU A 287 7.19 -12.58 -16.25
CA LEU A 287 6.81 -11.74 -15.11
C LEU A 287 5.58 -12.29 -14.37
N THR A 288 4.57 -12.74 -15.12
CA THR A 288 3.34 -13.30 -14.54
C THR A 288 3.60 -14.60 -13.80
N GLN A 289 4.43 -15.48 -14.38
CA GLN A 289 4.88 -16.70 -13.73
C GLN A 289 5.65 -16.39 -12.45
N LEU A 290 6.59 -15.44 -12.51
CA LEU A 290 7.37 -15.02 -11.36
C LEU A 290 6.49 -14.50 -10.21
N ARG A 291 5.49 -13.67 -10.55
CA ARG A 291 4.52 -13.17 -9.58
C ARG A 291 3.74 -14.30 -8.91
N LYS A 292 3.36 -15.32 -9.68
CA LYS A 292 2.62 -16.49 -9.17
C LYS A 292 3.49 -17.39 -8.29
N GLU A 293 4.76 -17.58 -8.63
CA GLU A 293 5.70 -18.37 -7.86
C GLU A 293 6.04 -17.72 -6.51
N HIS A 294 6.03 -16.39 -6.45
CA HIS A 294 6.31 -15.61 -5.24
C HIS A 294 5.12 -14.72 -4.84
N GLU A 295 3.96 -15.34 -4.62
CA GLU A 295 2.69 -14.63 -4.32
C GLU A 295 2.80 -13.70 -3.09
N THR A 296 3.59 -14.10 -2.08
CA THR A 296 3.78 -13.34 -0.84
C THR A 296 4.98 -12.39 -0.86
N ALA A 297 5.80 -12.42 -1.90
CA ALA A 297 6.99 -11.57 -1.98
C ALA A 297 6.64 -10.18 -2.55
N SER A 298 7.44 -9.20 -2.16
CA SER A 298 7.48 -7.90 -2.85
C SER A 298 8.52 -8.00 -3.96
N ILE A 299 8.08 -7.82 -5.22
CA ILE A 299 8.95 -7.94 -6.40
C ILE A 299 9.05 -6.60 -7.11
N TRP A 300 10.28 -6.17 -7.34
CA TRP A 300 10.62 -4.90 -7.97
C TRP A 300 11.36 -5.13 -9.28
N ILE A 301 10.95 -4.45 -10.34
CA ILE A 301 11.50 -4.58 -11.68
C ILE A 301 12.38 -3.37 -11.99
N SER A 302 13.57 -3.63 -12.52
CA SER A 302 14.49 -2.61 -13.04
C SER A 302 15.08 -3.08 -14.38
N GLY A 303 15.51 -2.16 -15.23
CA GLY A 303 16.16 -2.51 -16.50
C GLY A 303 15.78 -1.58 -17.63
N SER A 304 15.93 -2.06 -18.87
CA SER A 304 15.61 -1.27 -20.05
C SER A 304 14.96 -2.10 -21.15
N LEU A 305 13.92 -1.55 -21.77
CA LEU A 305 13.22 -2.08 -22.92
C LEU A 305 13.40 -1.17 -24.12
N THR A 306 13.55 -1.76 -25.29
CA THR A 306 13.42 -1.09 -26.58
C THR A 306 11.95 -1.17 -27.00
N VAL A 307 11.39 -0.02 -27.32
CA VAL A 307 9.98 0.16 -27.66
C VAL A 307 9.82 0.86 -29.01
N ASP A 308 8.68 0.68 -29.65
CA ASP A 308 8.36 1.46 -30.84
C ASP A 308 8.16 2.96 -30.51
N GLU A 309 8.29 3.79 -31.54
CA GLU A 309 8.21 5.25 -31.40
C GLU A 309 6.83 5.71 -30.91
N SER A 310 5.76 5.04 -31.33
CA SER A 310 4.39 5.36 -30.91
C SER A 310 4.17 5.14 -29.42
N PHE A 311 4.80 4.11 -28.86
CA PHE A 311 4.74 3.82 -27.44
C PHE A 311 5.59 4.80 -26.64
N ALA A 312 6.78 5.13 -27.15
CA ALA A 312 7.62 6.16 -26.53
C ALA A 312 6.87 7.48 -26.40
N ASP A 313 6.13 7.91 -27.42
CA ASP A 313 5.33 9.14 -27.37
C ASP A 313 4.20 9.06 -26.32
N GLN A 314 3.50 7.92 -26.24
CA GLN A 314 2.47 7.70 -25.22
C GLN A 314 3.04 7.79 -23.80
N ILE A 315 4.19 7.18 -23.56
CA ILE A 315 4.88 7.23 -22.27
C ILE A 315 5.34 8.66 -21.93
N ARG A 316 5.78 9.45 -22.91
CA ARG A 316 6.15 10.86 -22.66
C ARG A 316 4.97 11.67 -22.15
N GLU A 317 3.80 11.53 -22.77
CA GLU A 317 2.60 12.26 -22.34
C GLU A 317 2.15 11.81 -20.95
N GLU A 318 2.21 10.50 -20.64
CA GLU A 318 1.88 10.00 -19.31
C GLU A 318 2.87 10.49 -18.23
N ILE A 319 4.18 10.45 -18.50
CA ILE A 319 5.21 11.00 -17.60
C ILE A 319 4.99 12.49 -17.38
N LYS A 320 4.67 13.23 -18.45
CA LYS A 320 4.40 14.67 -18.37
C LYS A 320 3.15 14.95 -17.54
N GLU A 321 2.05 14.23 -17.75
CA GLU A 321 0.83 14.36 -16.96
C GLU A 321 1.07 14.01 -15.49
N GLN A 322 1.86 12.97 -15.20
CA GLN A 322 2.26 12.63 -13.83
C GLN A 322 3.13 13.72 -13.21
N THR A 323 4.08 14.27 -13.96
CA THR A 323 4.98 15.35 -13.49
C THR A 323 4.20 16.66 -13.22
N GLU A 324 3.21 16.98 -14.06
CA GLU A 324 2.35 18.16 -13.88
C GLU A 324 1.38 18.01 -12.70
N LYS A 325 0.88 16.79 -12.45
CA LYS A 325 0.01 16.50 -11.29
C LYS A 325 0.78 16.32 -9.97
N GLN A 326 2.02 15.85 -10.02
CA GLN A 326 2.88 15.68 -8.85
C GLN A 326 3.62 16.97 -8.52
N THR A 327 2.91 18.00 -8.04
CA THR A 327 3.55 19.28 -7.72
C THR A 327 4.48 19.26 -6.50
N ILE A 328 4.46 18.27 -5.58
CA ILE A 328 5.16 18.44 -4.29
C ILE A 328 5.84 17.18 -3.70
N ASP A 329 5.55 15.95 -4.12
CA ASP A 329 6.17 14.78 -3.49
C ASP A 329 7.04 14.02 -4.49
N ARG A 330 8.37 14.08 -4.32
CA ARG A 330 9.38 13.43 -5.17
C ARG A 330 9.36 11.91 -4.97
N THR A 331 8.27 11.24 -5.36
CA THR A 331 8.38 9.83 -5.74
C THR A 331 9.39 9.75 -6.89
N GLU A 332 10.48 9.00 -6.73
CA GLU A 332 11.39 8.72 -7.84
C GLU A 332 10.53 8.17 -8.99
N ILE A 333 10.51 8.91 -10.11
CA ILE A 333 9.85 8.45 -11.32
C ILE A 333 10.45 7.09 -11.67
N THR A 334 9.63 6.04 -11.62
CA THR A 334 10.07 4.66 -11.81
C THR A 334 10.23 4.29 -13.29
N ILE A 335 9.74 5.14 -14.21
CA ILE A 335 9.76 4.91 -15.66
C ILE A 335 10.25 6.18 -16.36
N SER A 336 11.31 6.08 -17.14
CA SER A 336 11.87 7.20 -17.91
C SER A 336 12.29 6.74 -19.30
N LEU A 337 12.27 7.65 -20.28
CA LEU A 337 12.92 7.40 -21.56
C LEU A 337 14.39 7.82 -21.50
N ASP A 338 15.26 7.08 -22.18
CA ASP A 338 16.66 7.46 -22.33
C ASP A 338 16.76 8.77 -23.12
N VAL A 339 17.55 9.72 -22.61
CA VAL A 339 17.73 11.04 -23.23
C VAL A 339 18.45 10.93 -24.58
N LYS A 340 19.29 9.91 -24.76
CA LYS A 340 20.05 9.68 -26.00
C LYS A 340 19.31 8.79 -26.99
N ASP A 341 18.41 7.95 -26.49
CA ASP A 341 17.66 6.99 -27.30
C ASP A 341 16.20 6.97 -26.85
N SER A 342 15.38 7.74 -27.55
CA SER A 342 13.96 7.87 -27.22
C SER A 342 13.17 6.59 -27.43
N SER A 343 13.75 5.57 -28.08
CA SER A 343 13.17 4.23 -28.21
C SER A 343 13.47 3.35 -27.00
N LYS A 344 14.29 3.81 -26.05
CA LYS A 344 14.70 3.04 -24.88
C LYS A 344 13.96 3.51 -23.62
N LEU A 345 13.11 2.63 -23.10
CA LEU A 345 12.37 2.78 -21.86
C LEU A 345 13.18 2.20 -20.70
N ASN A 346 13.60 3.04 -19.77
CA ASN A 346 14.27 2.65 -18.53
C ASN A 346 13.24 2.52 -17.40
N ILE A 347 13.21 1.35 -16.76
CA ILE A 347 12.37 1.04 -15.61
C ILE A 347 13.28 0.90 -14.39
N LYS A 348 12.93 1.50 -13.25
CA LYS A 348 13.71 1.45 -12.01
C LYS A 348 12.77 1.26 -10.83
N ASN A 349 13.00 0.22 -10.04
CA ASN A 349 12.24 -0.08 -8.82
C ASN A 349 10.71 -0.03 -9.02
N HIS A 350 10.23 -0.56 -10.14
CA HIS A 350 8.80 -0.54 -10.46
C HIS A 350 8.12 -1.82 -9.93
N PRO A 351 7.03 -1.74 -9.14
CA PRO A 351 6.37 -2.95 -8.62
C PRO A 351 5.90 -3.87 -9.76
N ILE A 352 6.10 -5.19 -9.58
CA ILE A 352 5.83 -6.17 -10.65
C ILE A 352 4.39 -6.12 -11.17
N ASP A 353 3.40 -5.87 -10.31
CA ASP A 353 1.99 -5.82 -10.71
C ASP A 353 1.72 -4.65 -11.68
N PHE A 354 2.37 -3.50 -11.45
CA PHE A 354 2.28 -2.36 -12.37
C PHE A 354 3.11 -2.58 -13.64
N ALA A 355 4.27 -3.25 -13.53
CA ALA A 355 5.07 -3.64 -14.69
C ALA A 355 4.27 -4.57 -15.62
N ILE A 356 3.61 -5.60 -15.07
CA ILE A 356 2.75 -6.50 -15.85
C ILE A 356 1.64 -5.71 -16.54
N ALA A 357 0.88 -4.90 -15.81
CA ALA A 357 -0.21 -4.12 -16.38
C ALA A 357 0.25 -3.15 -17.49
N LEU A 358 1.42 -2.51 -17.32
CA LEU A 358 2.00 -1.64 -18.32
C LEU A 358 2.37 -2.41 -19.59
N LEU A 359 3.06 -3.54 -19.44
CA LEU A 359 3.63 -4.30 -20.55
C LEU A 359 2.58 -5.16 -21.27
N GLU A 360 1.56 -5.69 -20.58
CA GLU A 360 0.46 -6.44 -21.20
C GLU A 360 -0.31 -5.59 -22.22
N ASN A 361 -0.60 -4.33 -21.86
CA ASN A 361 -1.33 -3.42 -22.73
C ASN A 361 -0.53 -2.99 -23.98
N GLN A 362 0.78 -3.23 -23.99
CA GLN A 362 1.70 -2.71 -25.00
C GLN A 362 2.62 -3.81 -25.55
N LYS A 363 2.22 -5.07 -25.42
CA LYS A 363 3.06 -6.23 -25.75
C LYS A 363 3.59 -6.19 -27.18
N GLU A 364 2.77 -5.75 -28.13
CA GLU A 364 3.13 -5.65 -29.55
C GLU A 364 4.13 -4.53 -29.86
N LYS A 365 4.28 -3.57 -28.94
CA LYS A 365 5.13 -2.38 -29.10
C LYS A 365 6.52 -2.53 -28.48
N ILE A 366 6.77 -3.64 -27.77
CA ILE A 366 8.05 -3.94 -27.15
C ILE A 366 8.85 -4.80 -28.13
N THR A 367 9.98 -4.28 -28.60
CA THR A 367 10.80 -4.99 -29.61
C THR A 367 11.88 -5.85 -28.96
N SER A 368 12.52 -5.38 -27.90
CA SER A 368 13.54 -6.16 -27.18
C SER A 368 13.83 -5.55 -25.82
N GLY A 369 14.63 -6.22 -24.98
CA GLY A 369 15.08 -5.61 -23.74
C GLY A 369 15.49 -6.60 -22.67
N LYS A 370 15.99 -6.05 -21.57
CA LYS A 370 16.38 -6.81 -20.38
C LYS A 370 15.83 -6.13 -19.15
N LEU A 371 15.10 -6.89 -18.36
CA LEU A 371 14.64 -6.50 -17.03
C LEU A 371 15.25 -7.45 -16.01
N ASP A 372 15.48 -6.94 -14.81
CA ASP A 372 15.92 -7.67 -13.64
C ASP A 372 14.82 -7.55 -12.59
N ALA A 373 14.42 -8.69 -12.02
CA ALA A 373 13.47 -8.75 -10.92
C ALA A 373 14.22 -8.95 -9.60
N THR A 374 14.00 -8.03 -8.66
CA THR A 374 14.48 -8.13 -7.28
C THR A 374 13.36 -8.64 -6.40
N ILE A 375 13.54 -9.82 -5.82
CA ILE A 375 12.55 -10.46 -4.95
C ILE A 375 12.91 -10.22 -3.49
N VAL A 376 11.95 -9.71 -2.73
CA VAL A 376 12.05 -9.50 -1.28
C VAL A 376 11.00 -10.37 -0.60
N GLU A 377 11.46 -11.41 0.10
CA GLU A 377 10.59 -12.37 0.78
C GLU A 377 10.53 -12.09 2.29
N PRO A 378 9.33 -12.19 2.90
CA PRO A 378 9.19 -12.14 4.34
C PRO A 378 9.82 -13.39 4.95
N ILE A 379 10.68 -13.21 5.97
CA ILE A 379 11.26 -14.33 6.69
C ILE A 379 10.18 -14.96 7.57
N LEU A 380 9.87 -16.24 7.34
CA LEU A 380 8.96 -16.98 8.20
C LEU A 380 9.57 -17.13 9.61
N PRO A 381 8.79 -16.91 10.67
CA PRO A 381 9.30 -16.87 12.05
C PRO A 381 9.94 -18.18 12.52
N GLU A 382 9.67 -19.31 11.86
CA GLU A 382 10.26 -20.62 12.19
C GLU A 382 11.72 -20.76 11.75
N GLN A 383 12.23 -19.90 10.86
CA GLN A 383 13.61 -19.97 10.35
C GLN A 383 14.54 -18.88 10.90
N SER A 384 14.00 -17.88 11.59
CA SER A 384 14.80 -16.74 12.06
C SER A 384 15.40 -17.01 13.44
N SER A 385 16.61 -17.58 13.48
CA SER A 385 17.58 -17.16 14.50
C SER A 385 18.14 -15.79 14.10
N CYS A 386 17.29 -14.77 13.99
CA CYS A 386 17.74 -13.38 13.79
C CYS A 386 18.36 -12.89 15.09
N LYS A 387 19.58 -13.38 15.40
CA LYS A 387 20.46 -12.69 16.32
C LYS A 387 20.85 -11.40 15.62
N LEU A 388 20.17 -10.31 15.96
CA LEU A 388 20.67 -8.96 15.75
C LEU A 388 22.12 -8.96 16.24
N ARG A 389 23.08 -9.00 15.32
CA ARG A 389 24.47 -8.70 15.64
C ARG A 389 24.45 -7.21 15.94
N ASN A 390 24.42 -6.86 17.22
CA ASN A 390 24.73 -5.51 17.68
C ASN A 390 26.09 -5.14 17.10
N SER A 391 26.10 -4.28 16.10
CA SER A 391 27.29 -3.67 15.50
C SER A 391 27.34 -2.20 15.87
#